data_AF-A0A520JZS0-F1
#
_entry.id   AF-A0A520JZS0-F1
#
_cell.length_a   1.000
_cell.length_b   1.000
_cell.length_c   1.000
_cell.angle_alpha   90.00
_cell.angle_beta   90.00
_cell.angle_gamma   90.00
#
_symmetry.space_group_name_H-M   'P 1'
#
loop_
_entity.id
_entity.type
_entity.pdbx_description
1 polymer ?
#
loop_
_entity_poly.entity_id
_entity_poly.type
_entity_poly.pdbx_seq_one_letter_code
_entity_poly.pdbx_strand_id
1 'polypeptide(L)'
;MNPKNENVPKAADIPTITPEMVEETNIEIAKRRAGIPGSPLKNIADAPCPVCGLQSVSFVDDLVFEVVLTGERIVIPNLSGIRCSSCGDFAFDAVSSKIIDEHTGNKPAGGYECRISTVGAGKLGMYFPKDVLRVMEITKKVKAIVTPLSRRKMIVELYPE
;
A
#
# COMPACT_ATOMS: atom_id res chain seq x y z
N MET A 1 32.17 30.15 31.22
CA MET A 1 30.75 29.74 31.25
C MET A 1 29.99 30.67 30.30
N ASN A 2 29.61 30.19 29.12
CA ASN A 2 28.71 30.88 28.20
C ASN A 2 27.49 29.97 28.01
N PRO A 3 26.26 30.40 28.33
CA PRO A 3 25.10 29.59 28.03
C PRO A 3 24.82 29.67 26.53
N LYS A 4 24.53 28.49 25.97
CA LYS A 4 24.20 28.24 24.58
C LYS A 4 22.86 28.92 24.26
N ASN A 5 22.82 29.71 23.18
CA ASN A 5 21.58 30.16 22.56
C ASN A 5 20.97 28.98 21.81
N GLU A 6 20.07 28.24 22.47
CA GLU A 6 19.19 27.28 21.82
C GLU A 6 18.03 28.06 21.16
N ASN A 7 18.06 28.12 19.81
CA ASN A 7 16.93 28.57 19.01
C ASN A 7 15.81 27.53 19.08
N VAL A 8 15.03 27.55 20.16
CA VAL A 8 13.73 26.86 20.25
C VAL A 8 12.71 27.73 19.51
N PRO A 9 11.97 27.22 18.50
CA PRO A 9 10.90 27.98 17.86
C PRO A 9 9.87 28.39 18.93
N LYS A 10 9.59 29.68 19.05
CA LYS A 10 8.55 30.18 19.96
C LYS A 10 7.22 29.56 19.54
N ALA A 11 6.46 29.03 20.49
CA ALA A 11 5.14 28.41 20.30
C ALA A 11 4.07 29.33 19.68
N ALA A 12 4.43 30.55 19.27
CA ALA A 12 3.55 31.56 18.69
C ALA A 12 3.33 31.41 17.17
N ASP A 13 4.12 30.58 16.48
CA ASP A 13 4.05 30.44 15.02
C ASP A 13 3.35 29.14 14.55
N ILE A 14 2.56 28.49 15.41
CA ILE A 14 1.74 27.34 15.00
C ILE A 14 0.41 27.89 14.47
N PRO A 15 0.15 27.84 13.14
CA PRO A 15 -1.10 28.33 12.59
C PRO A 15 -2.26 27.54 13.19
N THR A 16 -3.13 28.23 13.93
CA THR A 16 -4.32 27.62 14.52
C THR A 16 -5.38 27.57 13.43
N ILE A 17 -5.71 26.36 12.97
CA ILE A 17 -6.78 26.17 11.98
C ILE A 17 -8.10 26.54 12.66
N THR A 18 -8.76 27.58 12.15
CA THR A 18 -10.07 28.00 12.68
C THR A 18 -11.18 27.11 12.13
N PRO A 19 -12.33 26.99 12.83
CA PRO A 19 -13.49 26.25 12.32
C PRO A 19 -13.95 26.74 10.94
N GLU A 20 -13.86 28.05 10.69
CA GLU A 20 -14.20 28.69 9.41
C GLU A 20 -13.29 28.20 8.27
N MET A 21 -11.97 28.09 8.52
CA MET A 21 -11.02 27.56 7.54
C MET A 21 -11.29 26.08 7.22
N VAL A 22 -11.71 25.29 8.21
CA VAL A 22 -12.13 23.89 8.01
C VAL A 22 -13.39 23.83 7.14
N GLU A 23 -14.36 24.72 7.40
CA GLU A 23 -15.63 24.75 6.68
C GLU A 23 -15.46 25.19 5.23
N GLU A 24 -14.67 26.23 4.96
CA GLU A 24 -14.29 26.64 3.60
C GLU A 24 -13.60 25.50 2.83
N THR A 25 -12.66 24.82 3.49
CA THR A 25 -11.97 23.66 2.91
C THR A 25 -12.94 22.52 2.60
N ASN A 26 -13.88 22.22 3.50
CA ASN A 26 -14.90 21.19 3.30
C ASN A 26 -15.83 21.53 2.13
N ILE A 27 -16.23 22.80 2.01
CA ILE A 27 -17.05 23.28 0.89
C ILE A 27 -16.29 23.13 -0.43
N GLU A 28 -14.99 23.45 -0.47
CA GLU A 28 -14.17 23.30 -1.66
C GLU A 28 -14.00 21.83 -2.05
N ILE A 29 -13.77 20.94 -1.08
CA ILE A 29 -13.73 19.49 -1.27
C ILE A 29 -15.07 18.97 -1.81
N ALA A 30 -16.20 19.42 -1.25
CA ALA A 30 -17.53 19.03 -1.69
C ALA A 30 -17.80 19.48 -3.13
N LYS A 31 -17.42 20.72 -3.50
CA LYS A 31 -17.51 21.22 -4.88
C LYS A 31 -16.71 20.38 -5.86
N ARG A 32 -15.49 19.99 -5.50
CA ARG A 32 -14.65 19.10 -6.34
C ARG A 32 -15.26 17.71 -6.50
N ARG A 33 -15.97 17.20 -5.49
CA ARG A 33 -16.65 15.89 -5.51
C ARG A 33 -17.96 15.88 -6.29
N ALA A 34 -18.67 17.02 -6.36
CA ALA A 34 -20.00 17.11 -6.98
C ALA A 34 -20.03 16.77 -8.49
N GLY A 35 -18.88 16.81 -9.18
CA GLY A 35 -18.78 16.49 -10.61
C GLY A 35 -18.24 15.09 -10.93
N ILE A 36 -17.85 14.29 -9.92
CA ILE A 36 -17.27 12.97 -10.15
C ILE A 36 -18.40 11.93 -10.13
N PRO A 37 -18.71 11.26 -11.26
CA PRO A 37 -19.70 10.20 -11.24
C PRO A 37 -19.29 9.14 -10.22
N GLY A 38 -20.17 8.86 -9.26
CA GLY A 38 -19.93 7.86 -8.24
C GLY A 38 -19.69 6.47 -8.84
N SER A 39 -18.95 5.63 -8.13
CA SER A 39 -18.67 4.27 -8.57
C SER A 39 -19.97 3.51 -8.90
N PRO A 40 -20.07 2.83 -10.06
CA PRO A 40 -21.22 1.99 -10.37
C PRO A 40 -21.38 0.82 -9.38
N LEU A 41 -20.33 0.49 -8.62
CA LEU A 41 -20.35 -0.56 -7.61
C LEU A 41 -20.93 -0.11 -6.26
N LYS A 42 -21.27 1.18 -6.09
CA LYS A 42 -21.65 1.78 -4.79
C LYS A 42 -22.85 1.11 -4.10
N ASN A 43 -23.73 0.44 -4.86
CA ASN A 43 -24.93 -0.22 -4.34
C ASN A 43 -24.75 -1.74 -4.13
N ILE A 44 -23.53 -2.28 -4.29
CA ILE A 44 -23.27 -3.70 -4.06
C ILE A 44 -23.16 -3.97 -2.55
N ALA A 45 -24.04 -4.82 -2.06
CA ALA A 45 -23.99 -5.40 -0.73
C ALA A 45 -24.28 -6.91 -0.81
N ASP A 46 -23.65 -7.69 0.07
CA ASP A 46 -23.85 -9.13 0.24
C ASP A 46 -23.75 -9.97 -1.05
N ALA A 47 -22.93 -9.53 -2.00
CA ALA A 47 -22.67 -10.29 -3.22
C ALA A 47 -21.82 -11.54 -2.93
N PRO A 48 -21.97 -12.63 -3.72
CA PRO A 48 -21.17 -13.83 -3.55
C PRO A 48 -19.71 -13.58 -3.90
N CYS A 49 -18.81 -13.94 -2.99
CA CYS A 49 -17.37 -13.84 -3.22
C CYS A 49 -16.90 -14.94 -4.18
N PRO A 50 -16.19 -14.61 -5.28
CA PRO A 50 -15.67 -15.61 -6.22
C PRO A 50 -14.55 -16.48 -5.62
N VAL A 51 -13.95 -16.07 -4.50
CA VAL A 51 -12.84 -16.80 -3.86
C VAL A 51 -13.32 -17.76 -2.77
N CYS A 52 -14.26 -17.35 -1.91
CA CYS A 52 -14.74 -18.19 -0.80
C CYS A 52 -16.21 -18.63 -0.92
N GLY A 53 -16.94 -18.15 -1.92
CA GLY A 53 -18.35 -18.51 -2.17
C GLY A 53 -19.38 -17.88 -1.24
N LEU A 54 -18.95 -17.16 -0.19
CA LEU A 54 -19.85 -16.56 0.80
C LEU A 54 -20.41 -15.20 0.32
N GLN A 55 -21.67 -14.94 0.64
CA GLN A 55 -22.34 -13.65 0.43
C GLN A 55 -21.83 -12.62 1.45
N SER A 56 -20.72 -11.99 1.11
CA SER A 56 -19.98 -11.13 2.04
C SER A 56 -19.19 -10.04 1.33
N VAL A 57 -19.43 -9.84 0.04
CA VAL A 57 -18.81 -8.79 -0.77
C VAL A 57 -19.63 -7.52 -0.67
N SER A 58 -18.99 -6.43 -0.28
CA SER A 58 -19.59 -5.11 -0.15
C SER A 58 -18.72 -4.04 -0.79
N PHE A 59 -19.34 -2.92 -1.19
CA PHE A 59 -18.62 -1.74 -1.63
C PHE A 59 -17.83 -1.10 -0.48
N VAL A 60 -16.61 -0.66 -0.79
CA VAL A 60 -15.72 0.06 0.14
C VAL A 60 -14.99 1.19 -0.60
N ASP A 61 -14.65 2.26 0.12
CA ASP A 61 -13.94 3.45 -0.38
C ASP A 61 -12.62 3.74 0.36
N ASP A 62 -12.12 2.74 1.10
CA ASP A 62 -10.92 2.81 1.94
C ASP A 62 -9.81 1.84 1.48
N LEU A 63 -9.84 1.36 0.23
CA LEU A 63 -8.83 0.43 -0.27
C LEU A 63 -7.49 1.16 -0.45
N VAL A 64 -6.41 0.41 -0.19
CA VAL A 64 -5.04 0.89 -0.39
C VAL A 64 -4.38 0.02 -1.45
N PHE A 65 -3.92 0.66 -2.52
CA PHE A 65 -3.05 0.03 -3.49
C PHE A 65 -1.59 0.26 -3.11
N GLU A 66 -0.83 -0.82 -3.03
CA GLU A 66 0.60 -0.78 -2.71
C GLU A 66 1.39 -1.70 -3.64
N VAL A 67 2.38 -1.11 -4.31
CA VAL A 67 3.31 -1.81 -5.21
C VAL A 67 4.70 -1.21 -5.09
N VAL A 68 5.72 -2.02 -5.37
CA VAL A 68 7.10 -1.55 -5.57
C VAL A 68 7.43 -1.69 -7.05
N LEU A 69 7.73 -0.58 -7.72
CA LEU A 69 8.14 -0.53 -9.14
C LEU A 69 9.46 0.21 -9.23
N THR A 70 10.43 -0.33 -9.97
CA THR A 70 11.76 0.30 -10.17
C THR A 70 12.47 0.78 -8.90
N GLY A 71 12.28 0.09 -7.76
CA GLY A 71 12.85 0.50 -6.47
C GLY A 71 12.08 1.62 -5.74
N GLU A 72 10.99 2.11 -6.32
CA GLU A 72 10.06 3.06 -5.70
C GLU A 72 8.87 2.33 -5.10
N ARG A 73 8.50 2.67 -3.86
CA ARG A 73 7.27 2.21 -3.23
C ARG A 73 6.15 3.19 -3.56
N ILE A 74 5.12 2.73 -4.24
CA ILE A 74 3.93 3.49 -4.60
C ILE A 74 2.80 3.05 -3.70
N VAL A 75 2.25 3.99 -2.93
CA VAL A 75 1.10 3.77 -2.05
C VAL A 75 0.01 4.74 -2.45
N ILE A 76 -1.15 4.21 -2.86
CA ILE A 76 -2.32 5.00 -3.25
C ILE A 76 -3.47 4.62 -2.30
N PRO A 77 -3.75 5.45 -1.27
CA PRO A 77 -4.83 5.20 -0.33
C PRO A 77 -6.19 5.70 -0.84
N ASN A 78 -7.25 5.38 -0.11
CA ASN A 78 -8.62 5.88 -0.31
C ASN A 78 -9.18 5.58 -1.71
N LEU A 79 -8.90 4.36 -2.19
CA LEU A 79 -9.45 3.84 -3.44
C LEU A 79 -10.78 3.13 -3.19
N SER A 80 -11.65 3.19 -4.18
CA SER A 80 -12.97 2.55 -4.16
C SER A 80 -13.00 1.22 -4.92
N GLY A 81 -13.88 0.34 -4.46
CA GLY A 81 -14.01 -0.99 -5.02
C GLY A 81 -14.92 -1.89 -4.19
N ILE A 82 -14.63 -3.18 -4.21
CA ILE A 82 -15.36 -4.20 -3.45
C ILE A 82 -14.39 -4.99 -2.57
N ARG A 83 -14.84 -5.35 -1.36
CA ARG A 83 -14.08 -6.17 -0.41
C ARG A 83 -14.98 -7.26 0.16
N CYS A 84 -14.45 -8.48 0.21
CA CYS A 84 -15.08 -9.60 0.90
C CYS A 84 -14.74 -9.53 2.40
N SER A 85 -15.74 -9.36 3.26
CA SER A 85 -15.54 -9.32 4.71
C SER A 85 -15.13 -10.67 5.30
N SER A 86 -15.41 -11.78 4.61
CA SER A 86 -15.06 -13.13 5.08
C SER A 86 -13.61 -13.53 4.80
N CYS A 87 -13.13 -13.37 3.56
CA CYS A 87 -11.80 -13.84 3.17
C CYS A 87 -10.77 -12.73 2.95
N GLY A 88 -11.20 -11.46 2.98
CA GLY A 88 -10.34 -10.29 2.80
C GLY A 88 -9.94 -10.01 1.34
N ASP A 89 -10.45 -10.78 0.37
CA ASP A 89 -10.19 -10.52 -1.05
C ASP A 89 -10.88 -9.23 -1.50
N PHE A 90 -10.28 -8.53 -2.46
CA PHE A 90 -10.77 -7.22 -2.91
C PHE A 90 -10.47 -6.97 -4.39
N ALA A 91 -11.24 -6.07 -4.99
CA ALA A 91 -11.02 -5.56 -6.34
C ALA A 91 -11.32 -4.07 -6.40
N PHE A 92 -10.55 -3.33 -7.20
CA PHE A 92 -10.76 -1.91 -7.43
C PHE A 92 -11.83 -1.68 -8.49
N ASP A 93 -12.56 -0.58 -8.38
CA ASP A 93 -13.47 -0.15 -9.45
C ASP A 93 -12.71 0.50 -10.62
N ALA A 94 -13.45 0.87 -11.68
CA ALA A 94 -12.85 1.43 -12.89
C ALA A 94 -12.14 2.78 -12.66
N VAL A 95 -12.68 3.63 -11.78
CA VAL A 95 -12.10 4.95 -11.48
C VAL A 95 -10.78 4.77 -10.73
N SER A 96 -10.79 3.94 -9.70
CA SER A 96 -9.61 3.61 -8.91
C SER A 96 -8.55 2.89 -9.73
N SER A 97 -8.96 1.98 -10.62
CA SER A 97 -8.05 1.30 -11.54
C SER A 97 -7.35 2.27 -12.48
N LYS A 98 -8.07 3.29 -12.99
CA LYS A 98 -7.48 4.34 -13.82
C LYS A 98 -6.45 5.17 -13.05
N ILE A 99 -6.74 5.52 -11.79
CA ILE A 99 -5.79 6.23 -10.91
C ILE A 99 -4.53 5.36 -10.71
N ILE A 100 -4.70 4.06 -10.45
CA ILE A 100 -3.58 3.13 -10.35
C ILE A 100 -2.74 3.17 -11.63
N ASP A 101 -3.38 3.01 -12.80
CA ASP A 101 -2.70 3.01 -14.10
C ASP A 101 -1.97 4.33 -14.41
N GLU A 102 -2.54 5.48 -14.05
CA GLU A 102 -1.88 6.78 -14.20
C GLU A 102 -0.56 6.86 -13.42
N HIS A 103 -0.47 6.18 -12.27
CA HIS A 103 0.71 6.17 -11.43
C HIS A 103 1.66 5.00 -11.71
N THR A 104 1.20 3.90 -12.30
CA THR A 104 2.00 2.68 -12.51
C THR A 104 2.24 2.31 -13.97
N GLY A 105 1.38 2.71 -14.91
CA GLY A 105 1.33 2.17 -16.27
C GLY A 105 2.60 2.41 -17.11
N ASN A 106 3.32 3.51 -16.85
CA ASN A 106 4.58 3.83 -17.54
C ASN A 106 5.83 3.36 -16.78
N LYS A 107 5.67 2.75 -15.60
CA LYS A 107 6.80 2.29 -14.79
C LYS A 107 7.03 0.81 -15.07
N PRO A 108 8.22 0.42 -15.56
CA PRO A 108 8.49 -0.98 -15.82
C PRO A 108 8.41 -1.76 -14.51
N ALA A 109 7.87 -2.97 -14.58
CA ALA A 109 7.98 -3.91 -13.48
C ALA A 109 9.46 -4.16 -13.21
N GLY A 110 9.93 -3.71 -12.05
CA GLY A 110 11.28 -3.96 -11.56
C GLY A 110 11.27 -5.10 -10.56
N GLY A 111 12.36 -5.83 -10.48
CA GLY A 111 12.52 -6.92 -9.52
C GLY A 111 13.18 -8.13 -10.16
N TYR A 112 13.42 -9.14 -9.34
CA TYR A 112 13.98 -10.40 -9.80
C TYR A 112 12.99 -11.52 -9.52
N GLU A 113 12.71 -12.32 -10.55
CA GLU A 113 11.93 -13.53 -10.36
C GLU A 113 12.80 -14.62 -9.71
N CYS A 114 12.25 -15.28 -8.69
CA CYS A 114 12.88 -16.43 -8.08
C CYS A 114 11.85 -17.53 -7.87
N ARG A 115 12.28 -18.77 -8.09
CA ARG A 115 11.42 -19.95 -7.95
C ARG A 115 11.53 -20.52 -6.54
N ILE A 116 10.38 -20.75 -5.91
CA ILE A 116 10.31 -21.53 -4.68
C ILE A 116 10.57 -22.99 -5.03
N SER A 117 11.57 -23.58 -4.38
CA SER A 117 12.06 -24.93 -4.69
C SER A 117 12.09 -25.78 -3.42
N THR A 118 11.88 -27.09 -3.58
CA THR A 118 12.03 -28.04 -2.48
C THR A 118 13.51 -28.19 -2.13
N VAL A 119 13.87 -27.94 -0.87
CA VAL A 119 15.26 -28.04 -0.37
C VAL A 119 15.54 -29.32 0.42
N GLY A 120 14.55 -30.22 0.47
CA GLY A 120 14.61 -31.50 1.18
C GLY A 120 13.82 -31.51 2.50
N ALA A 121 13.47 -32.70 2.99
CA ALA A 121 12.75 -32.92 4.26
C ALA A 121 11.46 -32.08 4.42
N GLY A 122 10.69 -31.92 3.32
CA GLY A 122 9.43 -31.15 3.33
C GLY A 122 9.61 -29.63 3.41
N LYS A 123 10.83 -29.11 3.31
CA LYS A 123 11.11 -27.67 3.36
C LYS A 123 11.13 -27.06 1.96
N LEU A 124 10.60 -25.84 1.87
CA LEU A 124 10.70 -24.98 0.70
C LEU A 124 11.78 -23.93 0.95
N GLY A 125 12.52 -23.61 -0.10
CA GLY A 125 13.55 -22.57 -0.10
C GLY A 125 13.41 -21.65 -1.31
N MET A 126 13.89 -20.43 -1.13
CA MET A 126 13.98 -19.40 -2.16
C MET A 126 15.43 -18.95 -2.24
N TYR A 127 15.97 -18.87 -3.45
CA TYR A 127 17.34 -18.43 -3.68
C TYR A 127 17.35 -16.99 -4.17
N PHE A 128 18.19 -16.15 -3.56
CA PHE A 128 18.43 -14.80 -4.07
C PHE A 128 19.24 -14.87 -5.38
N PRO A 129 18.78 -14.19 -6.44
CA PRO A 129 19.56 -14.02 -7.66
C PRO A 129 20.91 -13.36 -7.36
N LYS A 130 21.96 -13.72 -8.12
CA LYS A 130 23.33 -13.22 -7.87
C LYS A 130 23.41 -11.69 -7.87
N ASP A 131 22.61 -11.02 -8.70
CA ASP A 131 22.57 -9.57 -8.74
C ASP A 131 21.95 -8.96 -7.48
N VAL A 132 20.92 -9.59 -6.90
CA VAL A 132 20.37 -9.17 -5.60
C VAL A 132 21.42 -9.29 -4.50
N LEU A 133 22.14 -10.42 -4.46
CA LEU A 133 23.22 -10.62 -3.49
C LEU A 133 24.30 -9.53 -3.61
N ARG A 134 24.64 -9.15 -4.85
CA ARG A 134 25.65 -8.12 -5.14
C ARG A 134 25.16 -6.72 -4.80
N VAL A 135 23.96 -6.34 -5.23
CA VAL A 135 23.40 -4.99 -5.05
C VAL A 135 23.05 -4.71 -3.59
N MET A 136 22.56 -5.72 -2.86
CA MET A 136 22.19 -5.60 -1.44
C MET A 136 23.29 -6.06 -0.49
N GLU A 137 24.49 -6.37 -1.00
CA GLU A 137 25.66 -6.80 -0.22
C GLU A 137 25.38 -7.97 0.76
N ILE A 138 24.54 -8.91 0.34
CA ILE A 138 24.08 -10.02 1.20
C ILE A 138 25.21 -11.06 1.33
N THR A 139 25.59 -11.37 2.57
CA THR A 139 26.59 -12.41 2.90
C THR A 139 25.98 -13.57 3.67
N LYS A 140 26.75 -14.65 3.89
CA LYS A 140 26.29 -15.91 4.52
C LYS A 140 25.82 -15.77 5.97
N LYS A 141 26.05 -14.63 6.62
CA LYS A 141 25.71 -14.39 8.04
C LYS A 141 24.52 -13.45 8.24
N VAL A 142 24.00 -12.86 7.17
CA VAL A 142 22.87 -11.94 7.25
C VAL A 142 21.63 -12.69 7.70
N LYS A 143 20.98 -12.20 8.76
CA LYS A 143 19.69 -12.71 9.21
C LYS A 143 18.58 -12.05 8.41
N ALA A 144 17.49 -12.79 8.18
CA ALA A 144 16.31 -12.26 7.54
C ALA A 144 15.09 -12.47 8.44
N ILE A 145 14.25 -11.44 8.58
CA ILE A 145 12.92 -11.53 9.19
C ILE A 145 11.90 -11.53 8.05
N VAL A 146 11.02 -12.52 8.06
CA VAL A 146 9.95 -12.64 7.07
C VAL A 146 8.61 -12.40 7.75
N THR A 147 7.94 -11.32 7.37
CA THR A 147 6.66 -10.90 7.95
C THR A 147 5.54 -11.09 6.93
N PRO A 148 4.61 -12.04 7.14
CA PRO A 148 3.47 -12.21 6.23
C PRO A 148 2.52 -11.01 6.37
N LEU A 149 2.13 -10.42 5.24
CA LEU A 149 1.13 -9.34 5.18
C LEU A 149 -0.23 -9.84 4.69
N SER A 150 -0.23 -10.79 3.74
CA SER A 150 -1.44 -11.40 3.20
C SER A 150 -1.13 -12.79 2.65
N ARG A 151 -2.11 -13.46 2.05
CA ARG A 151 -1.93 -14.75 1.36
C ARG A 151 -0.95 -14.68 0.17
N ARG A 152 -0.63 -13.49 -0.33
CA ARG A 152 0.20 -13.28 -1.53
C ARG A 152 1.36 -12.30 -1.32
N LYS A 153 1.50 -11.71 -0.13
CA LYS A 153 2.50 -10.68 0.15
C LYS A 153 3.19 -10.95 1.48
N MET A 154 4.52 -10.80 1.49
CA MET A 154 5.35 -10.79 2.68
C MET A 154 6.42 -9.71 2.54
N ILE A 155 6.87 -9.17 3.66
CA ILE A 155 8.06 -8.31 3.73
C ILE A 155 9.23 -9.18 4.18
N VAL A 156 10.39 -9.00 3.55
CA VAL A 156 11.65 -9.62 3.98
C VAL A 156 12.61 -8.49 4.36
N GLU A 157 12.98 -8.44 5.64
CA GLU A 157 13.93 -7.46 6.18
C GLU A 157 15.24 -8.17 6.48
N LEU A 158 16.35 -7.59 6.01
CA LEU A 158 17.70 -8.13 6.21
C LEU A 158 18.40 -7.36 7.34
N TYR A 159 18.96 -8.11 8.28
CA TYR A 159 19.71 -7.61 9.42
C TYR A 159 21.16 -8.07 9.28
N PRO A 160 22.05 -7.20 8.76
CA PRO A 160 23.47 -7.50 8.77
C PRO A 160 23.97 -7.60 10.22
N GLU A 161 24.75 -8.64 10.50
CA GLU A 161 25.46 -8.79 11.78
C GLU A 161 26.73 -7.93 11.82
#